data_AF-A0A940TES6-F1
#
_entry.id   AF-A0A940TES6-F1
#
_cell.length_a   1.000
_cell.length_b   1.000
_cell.length_c   1.000
_cell.angle_alpha   90.00
_cell.angle_beta   90.00
_cell.angle_gamma   90.00
#
_symmetry.space_group_name_H-M   'P 1'
#
loop_
_entity.id
_entity.type
_entity.pdbx_description
1 polymer ?
#
loop_
_entity_poly.entity_id
_entity_poly.type
_entity_poly.pdbx_seq_one_letter_code
_entity_poly.pdbx_strand_id
1 'polypeptide(L)'
;MEFISERTAFTMISETVVKAGVSLFNAVKYIYMIADKDFYNINIKDIFKIALNNISDTTCLYNTGIKLDKERCAEMNTPEYERVLSLMVYSFAVRLPVLKNVKTSGGYLNDKQIKTIYDMVIAKGAGNYDNVIPDDFEEIRRIVKSGKPVPAYDAEWYKGYIYTYVPTLAAITNKNVFLLGSADILFTLFYSCLEEELTRLLNSLAAQA
;
A
#
# COMPACT_ATOMS: atom_id res chain seq x y z
N MET A 1 22.85 -6.11 -5.76
CA MET A 1 22.21 -6.71 -6.94
C MET A 1 22.74 -6.00 -8.16
N GLU A 2 23.08 -6.74 -9.19
CA GLU A 2 23.39 -6.17 -10.49
C GLU A 2 22.10 -5.98 -11.29
N PHE A 3 21.87 -4.75 -11.74
CA PHE A 3 20.72 -4.37 -12.56
C PHE A 3 21.16 -4.11 -13.99
N ILE A 4 20.25 -4.32 -14.94
CA ILE A 4 20.44 -3.89 -16.34
C ILE A 4 20.65 -2.36 -16.41
N SER A 5 19.88 -1.61 -15.62
CA SER A 5 20.06 -0.17 -15.40
C SER A 5 19.64 0.17 -13.97
N GLU A 6 20.60 0.57 -13.14
CA GLU A 6 20.35 0.84 -11.72
C GLU A 6 19.38 2.03 -11.52
N ARG A 7 19.55 3.11 -12.29
CA ARG A 7 18.64 4.27 -12.23
C ARG A 7 17.21 3.91 -12.63
N THR A 8 17.06 3.13 -13.69
CA THR A 8 15.75 2.67 -14.16
C THR A 8 15.10 1.76 -13.11
N ALA A 9 15.87 0.83 -12.55
CA ALA A 9 15.38 -0.10 -11.54
C ALA A 9 14.86 0.64 -10.29
N PHE A 10 15.62 1.59 -9.75
CA PHE A 10 15.18 2.36 -8.57
C PHE A 10 13.93 3.18 -8.87
N THR A 11 13.84 3.76 -10.06
CA THR A 11 12.67 4.54 -10.49
C THR A 11 11.44 3.63 -10.59
N MET A 12 11.55 2.50 -11.26
CA MET A 12 10.43 1.56 -11.43
C MET A 12 9.95 0.99 -10.10
N ILE A 13 10.86 0.57 -9.22
CA ILE A 13 10.50 0.01 -7.91
C ILE A 13 9.81 1.08 -7.06
N SER A 14 10.38 2.29 -6.96
CA SER A 14 9.77 3.37 -6.19
C SER A 14 8.41 3.80 -6.74
N GLU A 15 8.23 3.83 -8.06
CA GLU A 15 6.94 4.12 -8.68
C GLU A 15 5.90 3.03 -8.42
N THR A 16 6.30 1.75 -8.46
CA THR A 16 5.40 0.64 -8.14
C THR A 16 4.86 0.76 -6.72
N VAL A 17 5.72 1.08 -5.74
CA VAL A 17 5.29 1.30 -4.33
C VAL A 17 4.30 2.45 -4.21
N VAL A 18 4.57 3.59 -4.86
CA VAL A 18 3.67 4.75 -4.82
C VAL A 18 2.34 4.44 -5.50
N LYS A 19 2.36 3.82 -6.68
CA LYS A 19 1.14 3.42 -7.40
C LYS A 19 0.33 2.39 -6.61
N ALA A 20 0.99 1.48 -5.91
CA ALA A 20 0.35 0.54 -5.00
C ALA A 20 -0.40 1.24 -3.86
N GLY A 21 0.22 2.26 -3.24
CA GLY A 21 -0.47 3.07 -2.23
C GLY A 21 -1.68 3.81 -2.77
N VAL A 22 -1.58 4.40 -3.96
CA VAL A 22 -2.71 5.07 -4.64
C VAL A 22 -3.83 4.07 -4.98
N SER A 23 -3.48 2.89 -5.46
CA SER A 23 -4.45 1.84 -5.79
C SER A 23 -5.18 1.32 -4.55
N LEU A 24 -4.46 1.08 -3.44
CA LEU A 24 -5.08 0.73 -2.16
C LEU A 24 -6.01 1.84 -1.66
N PHE A 25 -5.55 3.09 -1.69
CA PHE A 25 -6.36 4.25 -1.30
C PHE A 25 -7.67 4.32 -2.11
N ASN A 26 -7.59 4.14 -3.42
CA ASN A 26 -8.77 4.08 -4.28
C ASN A 26 -9.67 2.90 -3.92
N ALA A 27 -9.11 1.69 -3.74
CA ALA A 27 -9.89 0.51 -3.37
C ALA A 27 -10.70 0.73 -2.08
N VAL A 28 -10.10 1.37 -1.06
CA VAL A 28 -10.79 1.75 0.17
C VAL A 28 -11.95 2.72 -0.09
N LYS A 29 -11.75 3.75 -0.93
CA LYS A 29 -12.85 4.69 -1.32
C LYS A 29 -13.97 3.98 -2.07
N TYR A 30 -13.64 3.03 -2.96
CA TYR A 30 -14.63 2.23 -3.68
C TYR A 30 -15.45 1.33 -2.75
N ILE A 31 -14.80 0.68 -1.78
CA ILE A 31 -15.46 -0.14 -0.75
C ILE A 31 -16.44 0.71 0.05
N TYR A 32 -16.01 1.89 0.50
CA TYR A 32 -16.85 2.82 1.24
C TYR A 32 -18.09 3.25 0.45
N MET A 33 -17.90 3.60 -0.83
CA MET A 33 -19.00 3.98 -1.71
C MET A 33 -19.99 2.83 -1.96
N ILE A 34 -19.49 1.62 -2.20
CA ILE A 34 -20.34 0.45 -2.46
C ILE A 34 -21.14 0.07 -1.23
N ALA A 35 -20.55 0.21 -0.04
CA ALA A 35 -21.24 -0.02 1.22
C ALA A 35 -22.43 0.94 1.42
N ASP A 36 -22.40 2.12 0.81
CA ASP A 36 -23.50 3.08 0.78
C ASP A 36 -24.58 2.72 -0.25
N LYS A 37 -24.14 2.32 -1.45
CA LYS A 37 -25.00 2.29 -2.66
C LYS A 37 -25.64 0.93 -2.90
N ASP A 38 -24.87 -0.13 -2.75
CA ASP A 38 -25.17 -1.45 -3.34
C ASP A 38 -24.61 -2.58 -2.46
N PHE A 39 -24.65 -2.38 -1.14
CA PHE A 39 -24.10 -3.32 -0.14
C PHE A 39 -24.53 -4.78 -0.39
N TYR A 40 -25.79 -4.98 -0.80
CA TYR A 40 -26.35 -6.31 -1.05
C TYR A 40 -26.20 -6.80 -2.50
N ASN A 41 -25.85 -5.92 -3.44
CA ASN A 41 -25.86 -6.21 -4.87
C ASN A 41 -24.45 -6.37 -5.46
N ILE A 42 -23.46 -5.67 -4.91
CA ILE A 42 -22.07 -5.76 -5.38
C ILE A 42 -21.27 -6.55 -4.36
N ASN A 43 -20.71 -7.67 -4.80
CA ASN A 43 -19.87 -8.47 -3.95
C ASN A 43 -18.50 -7.80 -3.78
N ILE A 44 -18.11 -7.51 -2.54
CA ILE A 44 -16.80 -6.91 -2.25
C ILE A 44 -15.63 -7.76 -2.75
N LYS A 45 -15.82 -9.08 -2.90
CA LYS A 45 -14.84 -9.98 -3.51
C LYS A 45 -14.45 -9.54 -4.92
N ASP A 46 -15.36 -8.93 -5.69
CA ASP A 46 -15.06 -8.47 -7.03
C ASP A 46 -14.13 -7.26 -7.01
N ILE A 47 -14.36 -6.33 -6.07
CA ILE A 47 -13.46 -5.18 -5.84
C ILE A 47 -12.09 -5.65 -5.38
N PHE A 48 -12.04 -6.60 -4.43
CA PHE A 48 -10.79 -7.19 -3.98
C PHE A 48 -10.07 -7.86 -5.13
N LYS A 49 -10.76 -8.69 -5.91
CA LYS A 49 -10.17 -9.39 -7.05
C LYS A 49 -9.60 -8.42 -8.08
N ILE A 50 -10.31 -7.33 -8.38
CA ILE A 50 -9.81 -6.33 -9.35
C ILE A 50 -8.59 -5.61 -8.78
N ALA A 51 -8.66 -5.10 -7.54
CA ALA A 51 -7.57 -4.34 -6.93
C ALA A 51 -6.32 -5.21 -6.71
N LEU A 52 -6.47 -6.42 -6.17
CA LEU A 52 -5.37 -7.32 -5.84
C LEU A 52 -4.67 -7.89 -7.08
N ASN A 53 -5.37 -8.05 -8.22
CA ASN A 53 -4.74 -8.46 -9.47
C ASN A 53 -4.06 -7.30 -10.22
N ASN A 54 -4.30 -6.05 -9.81
CA ASN A 54 -3.86 -4.85 -10.52
C ASN A 54 -3.29 -3.80 -9.56
N ILE A 55 -2.49 -4.25 -8.59
CA ILE A 55 -2.06 -3.41 -7.46
C ILE A 55 -1.36 -2.10 -7.89
N SER A 56 -0.66 -2.07 -9.02
CA SER A 56 0.04 -0.87 -9.52
C SER A 56 -0.75 -0.09 -10.57
N ASP A 57 -1.93 -0.56 -10.99
CA ASP A 57 -2.83 0.16 -11.89
C ASP A 57 -3.83 0.97 -11.07
N THR A 58 -3.60 2.27 -11.00
CA THR A 58 -4.45 3.22 -10.26
C THR A 58 -5.81 3.44 -10.92
N THR A 59 -6.03 2.93 -12.13
CA THR A 59 -7.27 3.10 -12.92
C THR A 59 -8.12 1.84 -13.00
N CYS A 60 -7.66 0.69 -12.50
CA CYS A 60 -8.32 -0.61 -12.68
C CYS A 60 -9.81 -0.59 -12.26
N LEU A 61 -10.12 0.04 -11.12
CA LEU A 61 -11.50 0.17 -10.63
C LEU A 61 -12.31 1.20 -11.42
N TYR A 62 -11.70 2.28 -11.89
CA TYR A 62 -12.37 3.26 -12.75
C TYR A 62 -12.79 2.64 -14.08
N ASN A 63 -11.96 1.75 -14.63
CA ASN A 63 -12.20 1.07 -15.91
C ASN A 63 -13.37 0.07 -15.86
N THR A 64 -13.89 -0.25 -14.67
CA THR A 64 -15.14 -1.04 -14.52
C THR A 64 -16.40 -0.27 -14.92
N GLY A 65 -16.28 1.06 -15.13
CA GLY A 65 -17.40 1.96 -15.35
C GLY A 65 -18.05 2.46 -14.05
N ILE A 66 -17.65 1.93 -12.89
CA ILE A 66 -18.06 2.44 -11.58
C ILE A 66 -17.22 3.69 -11.27
N LYS A 67 -17.86 4.86 -11.23
CA LYS A 67 -17.20 6.12 -10.87
C LYS A 67 -17.36 6.39 -9.38
N LEU A 68 -16.31 6.92 -8.75
CA LEU A 68 -16.40 7.43 -7.38
C LEU A 68 -17.38 8.61 -7.33
N ASP A 69 -18.41 8.45 -6.51
CA ASP A 69 -19.41 9.47 -6.21
C ASP A 69 -18.86 10.39 -5.11
N LYS A 70 -18.71 11.68 -5.44
CA LYS A 70 -18.14 12.67 -4.52
C LYS A 70 -19.05 12.96 -3.33
N GLU A 71 -20.36 12.90 -3.51
CA GLU A 71 -21.31 13.18 -2.43
C GLU A 71 -21.34 12.01 -1.44
N ARG A 72 -21.32 10.77 -1.94
CA ARG A 72 -21.33 9.57 -1.08
C ARG A 72 -20.02 9.27 -0.38
N CYS A 73 -18.92 9.80 -0.92
CA CYS A 73 -17.60 9.77 -0.32
C CYS A 73 -17.25 11.10 0.37
N ALA A 74 -18.23 11.93 0.72
CA ALA A 74 -17.99 13.24 1.30
C ALA A 74 -17.11 13.17 2.56
N GLU A 75 -17.31 12.14 3.40
CA GLU A 75 -16.52 11.94 4.61
C GLU A 75 -15.04 11.59 4.32
N MET A 76 -14.74 11.13 3.10
CA MET A 76 -13.40 10.81 2.61
C MET A 76 -12.80 11.90 1.71
N ASN A 77 -13.46 13.06 1.60
CA ASN A 77 -13.01 14.20 0.81
C ASN A 77 -12.57 15.35 1.73
N THR A 78 -11.91 15.01 2.84
CA THR A 78 -11.37 15.96 3.81
C THR A 78 -9.84 16.01 3.74
N PRO A 79 -9.21 17.16 4.08
CA PRO A 79 -7.76 17.24 4.16
C PRO A 79 -7.14 16.20 5.11
N GLU A 80 -7.85 15.86 6.18
CA GLU A 80 -7.43 14.85 7.15
C GLU A 80 -7.43 13.45 6.51
N TYR A 81 -8.44 13.12 5.70
CA TYR A 81 -8.47 11.83 5.02
C TYR A 81 -7.44 11.74 3.89
N GLU A 82 -7.14 12.82 3.18
CA GLU A 82 -6.12 12.83 2.12
C GLU A 82 -4.72 12.45 2.63
N ARG A 83 -4.42 12.69 3.92
CA ARG A 83 -3.16 12.25 4.54
C ARG A 83 -3.02 10.72 4.62
N VAL A 84 -4.13 9.98 4.59
CA VAL A 84 -4.13 8.50 4.57
C VAL A 84 -3.33 7.99 3.37
N LEU A 85 -3.40 8.66 2.22
CA LEU A 85 -2.62 8.24 1.06
C LEU A 85 -1.11 8.28 1.34
N SER A 86 -0.62 9.37 1.95
CA SER A 86 0.79 9.51 2.33
C SER A 86 1.21 8.43 3.34
N LEU A 87 0.33 8.13 4.30
CA LEU A 87 0.54 7.06 5.28
C LEU A 87 0.55 5.66 4.63
N MET A 88 -0.36 5.35 3.71
CA MET A 88 -0.38 4.06 2.99
C MET A 88 0.89 3.84 2.18
N VAL A 89 1.41 4.88 1.52
CA VAL A 89 2.68 4.75 0.79
C VAL A 89 3.83 4.58 1.78
N TYR A 90 3.82 5.30 2.91
CA TYR A 90 4.83 5.18 3.95
C TYR A 90 4.86 3.79 4.58
N SER A 91 3.70 3.20 4.90
CA SER A 91 3.58 1.86 5.50
C SER A 91 4.19 0.76 4.61
N PHE A 92 4.15 0.93 3.29
CA PHE A 92 4.87 0.07 2.35
C PHE A 92 6.37 0.38 2.31
N ALA A 93 6.73 1.68 2.31
CA ALA A 93 8.12 2.12 2.20
C ALA A 93 8.99 1.61 3.36
N VAL A 94 8.50 1.67 4.60
CA VAL A 94 9.26 1.20 5.77
C VAL A 94 9.56 -0.30 5.75
N ARG A 95 8.82 -1.06 4.95
CA ARG A 95 9.01 -2.51 4.77
C ARG A 95 9.89 -2.91 3.59
N LEU A 96 10.37 -1.95 2.79
CA LEU A 96 11.35 -2.21 1.72
C LEU A 96 12.59 -3.01 2.13
N PRO A 97 13.10 -2.97 3.39
CA PRO A 97 14.21 -3.83 3.78
C PRO A 97 13.95 -5.33 3.61
N VAL A 98 12.69 -5.78 3.61
CA VAL A 98 12.31 -7.19 3.38
C VAL A 98 12.79 -7.67 2.00
N LEU A 99 12.86 -6.79 1.01
CA LEU A 99 13.33 -7.11 -0.34
C LEU A 99 14.79 -7.60 -0.38
N LYS A 100 15.57 -7.39 0.68
CA LYS A 100 16.92 -7.95 0.83
C LYS A 100 16.93 -9.49 0.78
N ASN A 101 15.82 -10.12 1.18
CA ASN A 101 15.68 -11.58 1.19
C ASN A 101 15.31 -12.15 -0.19
N VAL A 102 14.99 -11.29 -1.17
CA VAL A 102 14.63 -11.72 -2.53
C VAL A 102 15.89 -12.07 -3.30
N LYS A 103 16.04 -13.35 -3.65
CA LYS A 103 17.11 -13.84 -4.52
C LYS A 103 16.72 -13.71 -5.99
N THR A 104 17.55 -13.03 -6.76
CA THR A 104 17.41 -12.94 -8.23
C THR A 104 18.66 -13.50 -8.92
N SER A 105 18.64 -13.59 -10.26
CA SER A 105 19.83 -13.96 -11.05
C SER A 105 21.00 -13.02 -10.82
N GLY A 106 20.74 -11.72 -10.64
CA GLY A 106 21.72 -10.68 -10.34
C GLY A 106 22.06 -10.56 -8.84
N GLY A 107 21.73 -11.55 -8.03
CA GLY A 107 21.95 -11.58 -6.58
C GLY A 107 20.83 -10.91 -5.77
N TYR A 108 21.20 -10.26 -4.67
CA TYR A 108 20.27 -9.64 -3.71
C TYR A 108 20.52 -8.14 -3.61
N LEU A 109 19.49 -7.36 -3.27
CA LEU A 109 19.65 -5.92 -3.00
C LEU A 109 20.60 -5.70 -1.82
N ASN A 110 21.51 -4.73 -1.96
CA ASN A 110 22.31 -4.29 -0.83
C ASN A 110 21.60 -3.15 -0.07
N ASP A 111 22.08 -2.87 1.14
CA ASP A 111 21.49 -1.84 2.01
C ASP A 111 21.43 -0.46 1.37
N LYS A 112 22.45 -0.09 0.58
CA LYS A 112 22.52 1.21 -0.09
C LYS A 112 21.41 1.32 -1.15
N GLN A 113 21.23 0.27 -1.95
CA GLN A 113 20.18 0.19 -2.97
C GLN A 113 18.79 0.32 -2.34
N ILE A 114 18.52 -0.43 -1.26
CA ILE A 114 17.25 -0.36 -0.53
C ILE A 114 17.01 1.05 0.02
N LYS A 115 18.04 1.66 0.65
CA LYS A 115 17.93 3.00 1.21
C LYS A 115 17.65 4.04 0.12
N THR A 116 18.32 3.95 -1.04
CA THR A 116 18.04 4.84 -2.18
C THR A 116 16.61 4.72 -2.68
N ILE A 117 16.07 3.50 -2.82
CA ILE A 117 14.67 3.28 -3.21
C ILE A 117 13.72 3.89 -2.18
N TYR A 118 13.98 3.66 -0.89
CA TYR A 118 13.20 4.24 0.21
C TYR A 118 13.18 5.77 0.13
N ASP A 119 14.36 6.41 0.01
CA ASP A 119 14.47 7.86 -0.07
C ASP A 119 13.72 8.44 -1.29
N MET A 120 13.70 7.72 -2.42
CA MET A 120 12.90 8.08 -3.59
C MET A 120 11.39 8.00 -3.34
N VAL A 121 10.93 7.02 -2.57
CA VAL A 121 9.50 6.91 -2.18
C VAL A 121 9.11 8.04 -1.23
N ILE A 122 9.95 8.35 -0.24
CA ILE A 122 9.74 9.49 0.67
C ILE A 122 9.69 10.81 -0.09
N ALA A 123 10.62 11.04 -1.03
CA ALA A 123 10.65 12.24 -1.86
C ALA A 123 9.40 12.41 -2.75
N LYS A 124 8.67 11.32 -3.04
CA LYS A 124 7.40 11.33 -3.78
C LYS A 124 6.18 11.63 -2.89
N GLY A 125 6.39 11.96 -1.61
CA GLY A 125 5.33 12.44 -0.70
C GLY A 125 4.85 11.43 0.33
N ALA A 126 5.54 10.29 0.50
CA ALA A 126 5.28 9.37 1.59
C ALA A 126 5.80 9.95 2.92
N GLY A 127 4.99 9.88 3.98
CA GLY A 127 5.35 10.43 5.28
C GLY A 127 4.51 9.86 6.41
N ASN A 128 5.09 9.85 7.62
CA ASN A 128 4.45 9.35 8.84
C ASN A 128 3.91 10.50 9.67
N TYR A 129 2.72 10.97 9.32
CA TYR A 129 2.05 12.03 10.06
C TYR A 129 1.80 11.60 11.52
N ASP A 130 2.18 12.44 12.48
CA ASP A 130 2.06 12.22 13.94
C ASP A 130 2.59 10.86 14.44
N ASN A 131 3.54 10.25 13.71
CA ASN A 131 4.10 8.92 14.01
C ASN A 131 3.03 7.83 14.18
N VAL A 132 1.95 7.92 13.40
CA VAL A 132 0.80 7.00 13.47
C VAL A 132 1.18 5.58 13.06
N ILE A 133 2.09 5.42 12.11
CA ILE A 133 2.62 4.12 11.72
C ILE A 133 3.76 3.77 12.69
N PRO A 134 3.65 2.67 13.46
CA PRO A 134 4.65 2.31 14.45
C PRO A 134 5.92 1.73 13.82
N ASP A 135 5.82 1.17 12.60
CA ASP A 135 6.94 0.58 11.88
C ASP A 135 7.95 1.67 11.46
N ASP A 136 9.21 1.48 11.84
CA ASP A 136 10.34 2.32 11.41
C ASP A 136 11.27 1.57 10.42
N PHE A 137 11.74 2.28 9.39
CA PHE A 137 12.61 1.71 8.36
C PHE A 137 13.90 1.11 8.92
N GLU A 138 14.58 1.79 9.86
CA GLU A 138 15.84 1.30 10.41
C GLU A 138 15.61 0.13 11.38
N GLU A 139 14.50 0.11 12.10
CA GLU A 139 14.09 -1.04 12.92
C GLU A 139 13.82 -2.28 12.05
N ILE A 140 12.99 -2.15 11.02
CA ILE A 140 12.69 -3.26 10.10
C ILE A 140 13.98 -3.75 9.42
N ARG A 141 14.86 -2.84 9.02
CA ARG A 141 16.18 -3.18 8.47
C ARG A 141 17.04 -3.98 9.46
N ARG A 142 17.03 -3.65 10.76
CA ARG A 142 17.75 -4.41 11.79
C ARG A 142 17.15 -5.80 11.98
N ILE A 143 15.82 -5.92 12.01
CA ILE A 143 15.11 -7.19 12.12
C ILE A 143 15.51 -8.11 10.95
N VAL A 144 15.43 -7.62 9.71
CA VAL A 144 15.80 -8.38 8.51
C VAL A 144 17.27 -8.82 8.56
N LYS A 145 18.20 -7.93 8.94
CA LYS A 145 19.62 -8.29 9.09
C LYS A 145 19.87 -9.38 10.12
N SER A 146 19.09 -9.38 11.20
CA SER A 146 19.19 -10.38 12.26
C SER A 146 18.55 -11.73 11.90
N GLY A 147 17.95 -11.85 10.71
CA GLY A 147 17.25 -13.05 10.27
C GLY A 147 15.95 -13.33 11.03
N LYS A 148 15.45 -12.35 11.79
CA LYS A 148 14.18 -12.46 12.51
C LYS A 148 13.00 -12.23 11.56
N PRO A 149 11.85 -12.88 11.80
CA PRO A 149 10.64 -12.60 11.04
C PRO A 149 10.20 -11.16 11.30
N VAL A 150 9.87 -10.46 10.22
CA VAL A 150 9.22 -9.13 10.30
C VAL A 150 7.76 -9.34 10.73
N PRO A 151 7.20 -8.50 11.61
CA PRO A 151 5.78 -8.56 11.97
C PRO A 151 4.87 -8.60 10.75
N ALA A 152 3.71 -9.24 10.85
CA ALA A 152 2.73 -9.25 9.78
C ALA A 152 2.31 -7.81 9.41
N TYR A 153 1.92 -7.58 8.17
CA TYR A 153 1.34 -6.31 7.75
C TYR A 153 -0.15 -6.32 8.06
N ASP A 154 -0.64 -5.25 8.69
CA ASP A 154 -2.05 -5.12 9.09
C ASP A 154 -2.58 -3.69 8.87
N ALA A 155 -3.84 -3.49 9.24
CA ALA A 155 -4.56 -2.21 9.13
C ALA A 155 -4.71 -1.46 10.47
N GLU A 156 -4.00 -1.85 11.54
CA GLU A 156 -4.21 -1.25 12.87
C GLU A 156 -3.89 0.25 12.88
N TRP A 157 -2.80 0.65 12.24
CA TRP A 157 -2.44 2.07 12.10
C TRP A 157 -3.53 2.87 11.36
N TYR A 158 -4.17 2.26 10.35
CA TYR A 158 -5.23 2.91 9.57
C TYR A 158 -6.47 3.13 10.45
N LYS A 159 -6.90 2.11 11.19
CA LYS A 159 -8.02 2.23 12.13
C LYS A 159 -7.73 3.27 13.21
N GLY A 160 -6.55 3.21 13.82
CA GLY A 160 -6.09 4.20 14.82
C GLY A 160 -6.10 5.64 14.28
N TYR A 161 -5.65 5.82 13.03
CA TYR A 161 -5.71 7.12 12.35
C TYR A 161 -7.15 7.62 12.22
N ILE A 162 -8.04 6.77 11.70
CA ILE A 162 -9.45 7.14 11.48
C ILE A 162 -10.13 7.52 12.80
N TYR A 163 -9.93 6.73 13.86
CA TYR A 163 -10.49 7.03 15.19
C TYR A 163 -10.00 8.35 15.77
N THR A 164 -8.77 8.76 15.44
CA THR A 164 -8.15 9.96 16.01
C THR A 164 -8.47 11.21 15.19
N TYR A 165 -8.39 11.13 13.86
CA TYR A 165 -8.37 12.30 12.98
C TYR A 165 -9.58 12.42 12.05
N VAL A 166 -10.39 11.36 11.88
CA VAL A 166 -11.52 11.36 10.95
C VAL A 166 -12.80 10.87 11.66
N PRO A 167 -13.34 11.67 12.60
CA PRO A 167 -14.44 11.23 13.48
C PRO A 167 -15.72 10.82 12.74
N THR A 168 -15.95 11.35 11.54
CA THR A 168 -17.08 10.98 10.68
C THR A 168 -17.01 9.53 10.21
N LEU A 169 -15.80 9.02 9.92
CA LEU A 169 -15.56 7.62 9.55
C LEU A 169 -15.41 6.70 10.77
N ALA A 170 -15.17 7.27 11.95
CA ALA A 170 -15.13 6.55 13.22
C ALA A 170 -16.52 6.28 13.81
N ALA A 171 -17.55 7.00 13.37
CA ALA A 171 -18.91 6.83 13.87
C ALA A 171 -19.42 5.41 13.63
N ILE A 172 -20.16 4.87 14.60
CA ILE A 172 -20.71 3.51 14.52
C ILE A 172 -21.91 3.50 13.58
N THR A 173 -21.65 3.19 12.31
CA THR A 173 -22.65 2.98 11.26
C THR A 173 -22.32 1.69 10.51
N ASN A 174 -23.33 1.07 9.87
CA ASN A 174 -23.11 -0.16 9.09
C ASN A 174 -22.01 0.05 8.03
N LYS A 175 -22.03 1.20 7.36
CA LYS A 175 -21.07 1.59 6.33
C LYS A 175 -19.64 1.68 6.87
N ASN A 176 -19.45 2.34 8.01
CA ASN A 176 -18.14 2.52 8.63
C ASN A 176 -17.59 1.21 9.22
N VAL A 177 -18.43 0.44 9.92
CA VAL A 177 -18.04 -0.87 10.46
C VAL A 177 -17.62 -1.81 9.33
N PHE A 178 -18.36 -1.80 8.22
CA PHE A 178 -18.01 -2.59 7.05
C PHE A 178 -16.71 -2.13 6.39
N LEU A 179 -16.49 -0.81 6.25
CA LEU A 179 -15.24 -0.25 5.74
C LEU A 179 -14.04 -0.73 6.57
N LEU A 180 -14.11 -0.55 7.90
CA LEU A 180 -13.00 -0.88 8.80
C LEU A 180 -12.72 -2.38 8.82
N GLY A 181 -13.76 -3.23 8.84
CA GLY A 181 -13.60 -4.67 8.73
C GLY A 181 -13.06 -5.12 7.35
N SER A 182 -13.41 -4.40 6.29
CA SER A 182 -12.85 -4.66 4.95
C SER A 182 -11.38 -4.27 4.87
N ALA A 183 -10.98 -3.20 5.56
CA ALA A 183 -9.58 -2.75 5.59
C ALA A 183 -8.66 -3.80 6.22
N ASP A 184 -9.09 -4.47 7.31
CA ASP A 184 -8.32 -5.53 7.98
C ASP A 184 -7.91 -6.66 7.00
N ILE A 185 -8.84 -7.06 6.13
CA ILE A 185 -8.60 -8.12 5.14
C ILE A 185 -7.82 -7.54 3.96
N LEU A 186 -8.27 -6.39 3.42
CA LEU A 186 -7.69 -5.81 2.21
C LEU A 186 -6.21 -5.49 2.39
N PHE A 187 -5.82 -4.83 3.49
CA PHE A 187 -4.44 -4.39 3.69
C PHE A 187 -3.47 -5.56 3.71
N THR A 188 -3.82 -6.61 4.45
CA THR A 188 -3.03 -7.83 4.57
C THR A 188 -2.83 -8.50 3.20
N LEU A 189 -3.94 -8.71 2.46
CA LEU A 189 -3.88 -9.33 1.13
C LEU A 189 -3.14 -8.45 0.12
N PHE A 190 -3.37 -7.14 0.17
CA PHE A 190 -2.77 -6.18 -0.77
C PHE A 190 -1.26 -6.13 -0.61
N TYR A 191 -0.76 -6.13 0.63
CA TYR A 191 0.67 -6.16 0.89
C TYR A 191 1.30 -7.49 0.41
N SER A 192 0.63 -8.63 0.63
CA SER A 192 1.09 -9.92 0.08
C SER A 192 1.24 -9.88 -1.45
N CYS A 193 0.25 -9.32 -2.16
CA CYS A 193 0.33 -9.15 -3.62
C CYS A 193 1.45 -8.17 -4.02
N LEU A 194 1.69 -7.12 -3.23
CA LEU A 194 2.79 -6.18 -3.45
C LEU A 194 4.15 -6.84 -3.32
N GLU A 195 4.36 -7.73 -2.35
CA GLU A 195 5.62 -8.47 -2.22
C GLU A 195 5.88 -9.37 -3.44
N GLU A 196 4.84 -10.04 -3.96
CA GLU A 196 4.92 -10.85 -5.17
C GLU A 196 5.26 -9.99 -6.40
N GLU A 197 4.61 -8.85 -6.56
CA GLU A 197 4.84 -7.94 -7.67
C GLU A 197 6.24 -7.32 -7.65
N LEU A 198 6.71 -6.90 -6.47
CA LEU A 198 8.07 -6.39 -6.30
C LEU A 198 9.11 -7.48 -6.57
N THR A 199 8.84 -8.71 -6.16
CA THR A 199 9.69 -9.87 -6.48
C THR A 199 9.74 -10.11 -7.99
N ARG A 200 8.60 -10.08 -8.67
CA ARG A 200 8.52 -10.20 -10.14
C ARG A 200 9.30 -9.10 -10.84
N LEU A 201 9.12 -7.86 -10.39
CA LEU A 201 9.79 -6.68 -10.93
C LEU A 201 11.31 -6.77 -10.74
N LEU A 202 11.78 -7.14 -9.55
CA LEU A 202 13.21 -7.35 -9.28
C LEU A 202 13.80 -8.38 -10.23
N ASN A 203 13.13 -9.52 -10.43
CA ASN A 203 13.59 -10.55 -11.37
C ASN A 203 13.66 -10.04 -12.81
N SER A 204 12.72 -9.20 -13.26
CA SER A 204 12.76 -8.63 -14.61
C SER A 204 13.86 -7.58 -14.83
N LEU A 205 14.31 -6.93 -13.75
CA LEU A 205 15.31 -5.85 -13.79
C LEU A 205 16.73 -6.34 -13.52
N ALA A 206 16.86 -7.56 -12.98
CA ALA A 206 18.14 -8.21 -12.71
C ALA A 206 18.93 -8.37 -14.01
N ALA A 207 20.23 -8.09 -13.96
CA ALA A 207 21.11 -8.55 -15.02
C ALA A 207 21.07 -10.09 -15.06
N GLN A 208 21.03 -10.66 -16.27
CA GLN A 208 21.26 -12.09 -16.43
C GLN A 208 22.75 -12.34 -16.20
N ALA A 209 23.06 -13.28 -15.31
CA ALA A 209 24.42 -13.70 -15.01
C ALA A 209 25.01 -14.51 -16.16
#